data_AF-A0A357K7G3-F1
#
_entry.id   AF-A0A357K7G3-F1
#
_cell.length_a   1.000
_cell.length_b   1.000
_cell.length_c   1.000
_cell.angle_alpha   90.00
_cell.angle_beta   90.00
_cell.angle_gamma   90.00
#
_symmetry.space_group_name_H-M   'P 1'
#
loop_
_entity.id
_entity.type
_entity.pdbx_description
1 polymer ?
#
loop_
_entity_poly.entity_id
_entity_poly.type
_entity_poly.pdbx_seq_one_letter_code
_entity_poly.pdbx_strand_id
1 'polypeptide(L)'
;MSSSRIGKRIVMSTQGDRWMATVSSEIPAWQRQSLELWFGAWVALGAMLGYGVISFPGSERTFYFICLGFWAFFAYRAYRAVRWRRSGLEVILLSPDGLELRNDHGAKRGRAGAHALKDVEPARVPEPNPRSLLESMEQQFWVVGGDRIHLSIQGKTHVFGKQLALHEAQQLAKVFNQRLAKLQKKHSAPGD
;
A
#
# COMPACT_ATOMS: atom_id res chain seq x y z
N MET A 1 -17.56 -0.24 20.26
CA MET A 1 -16.47 -0.67 19.36
C MET A 1 -15.22 -0.82 20.20
N SER A 2 -14.55 -1.96 20.16
CA SER A 2 -13.24 -2.09 20.80
C SER A 2 -12.18 -1.74 19.75
N SER A 3 -11.36 -0.73 20.04
CA SER A 3 -10.24 -0.32 19.20
C SER A 3 -8.93 -0.69 19.89
N SER A 4 -8.07 -1.42 19.19
CA SER A 4 -6.70 -1.74 19.63
C SER A 4 -5.71 -1.25 18.59
N ARG A 5 -4.50 -0.86 19.00
CA ARG A 5 -3.46 -0.34 18.11
C ARG A 5 -2.22 -1.23 18.21
N ILE A 6 -1.60 -1.50 17.07
CA ILE A 6 -0.27 -2.13 17.00
C ILE A 6 0.70 -1.08 16.46
N GLY A 7 1.68 -0.71 17.27
CA GLY A 7 2.62 0.36 16.94
C GLY A 7 1.92 1.70 16.68
N LYS A 8 2.47 2.48 15.74
CA LYS A 8 1.93 3.80 15.37
C LYS A 8 1.01 3.77 14.14
N ARG A 9 1.12 2.74 13.30
CA ARG A 9 0.52 2.71 11.94
C ARG A 9 -0.68 1.78 11.81
N ILE A 10 -0.89 0.84 12.74
CA ILE A 10 -1.94 -0.16 12.64
C ILE A 10 -3.05 0.15 13.66
N VAL A 11 -4.26 0.36 13.17
CA VAL A 11 -5.46 0.51 13.99
C VAL A 11 -6.39 -0.66 13.69
N MET A 12 -6.74 -1.41 14.72
CA MET A 12 -7.70 -2.49 14.63
C MET A 12 -9.00 -2.08 15.32
N SER A 13 -10.13 -2.30 14.67
CA SER A 13 -11.45 -2.10 15.24
C SER A 13 -12.28 -3.37 15.09
N THR A 14 -12.92 -3.79 16.17
CA THR A 14 -13.85 -4.92 16.16
C THR A 14 -15.26 -4.43 16.49
N GLN A 15 -16.23 -4.85 15.68
CA GLN A 15 -17.66 -4.60 15.89
C GLN A 15 -18.45 -5.88 15.58
N GLY A 16 -18.89 -6.59 16.63
CA GLY A 16 -19.52 -7.90 16.50
C GLY A 16 -18.58 -8.91 15.85
N ASP A 17 -19.04 -9.57 14.79
CA ASP A 17 -18.24 -10.49 13.98
C ASP A 17 -17.35 -9.81 12.93
N ARG A 18 -17.46 -8.48 12.78
CA ARG A 18 -16.62 -7.72 11.84
C ARG A 18 -15.33 -7.29 12.51
N TRP A 19 -14.22 -7.63 11.89
CA TRP A 19 -12.88 -7.19 12.28
C TRP A 19 -12.27 -6.38 11.14
N MET A 20 -11.80 -5.18 11.45
CA MET A 20 -11.13 -4.31 10.49
C MET A 20 -9.76 -3.94 11.03
N ALA A 21 -8.73 -4.08 10.19
CA ALA A 21 -7.41 -3.52 10.41
C ALA A 21 -7.11 -2.48 9.34
N THR A 22 -6.70 -1.30 9.78
CA THR A 22 -6.25 -0.22 8.90
C THR A 22 -4.76 -0.01 9.12
N VAL A 23 -3.97 -0.11 8.06
CA VAL A 23 -2.53 0.16 8.03
C VAL A 23 -2.31 1.51 7.34
N SER A 24 -1.80 2.47 8.09
CA SER A 24 -1.44 3.79 7.56
C SER A 24 -0.15 3.71 6.74
N SER A 25 -0.13 4.35 5.57
CA SER A 25 1.09 4.52 4.75
C SER A 25 2.00 5.64 5.27
N GLU A 26 1.60 6.32 6.36
CA GLU A 26 2.27 7.50 6.88
C GLU A 26 3.72 7.19 7.29
N ILE A 27 4.62 8.02 6.78
CA ILE A 27 6.05 8.01 7.06
C ILE A 27 6.40 9.16 8.00
N PRO A 28 7.53 9.11 8.73
CA PRO A 28 8.00 10.20 9.56
C PRO A 28 7.98 11.56 8.83
N ALA A 29 7.61 12.63 9.53
CA ALA A 29 7.40 13.95 8.94
C ALA A 29 8.63 14.45 8.14
N TRP A 30 9.84 14.19 8.62
CA TRP A 30 11.07 14.57 7.93
C TRP A 30 11.23 13.80 6.60
N GLN A 31 10.98 12.49 6.57
CA GLN A 31 11.04 11.69 5.34
C GLN A 31 9.99 12.15 4.33
N ARG A 32 8.79 12.51 4.83
CA ARG A 32 7.73 13.10 4.02
C ARG A 32 8.18 14.43 3.41
N GLN A 33 8.73 15.34 4.21
CA GLN A 33 9.21 16.64 3.73
C GLN A 33 10.34 16.48 2.72
N SER A 34 11.31 15.59 2.96
CA SER A 34 12.39 15.30 2.01
C SER A 34 11.84 14.77 0.67
N LEU A 35 10.87 13.85 0.71
CA LEU A 35 10.23 13.33 -0.50
C LEU A 35 9.46 14.43 -1.26
N GLU A 36 8.75 15.30 -0.53
CA GLU A 36 8.01 16.41 -1.11
C GLU A 36 8.91 17.47 -1.72
N LEU A 37 10.02 17.79 -1.06
CA LEU A 37 11.03 18.72 -1.56
C LEU A 37 11.72 18.17 -2.81
N TRP A 38 12.13 16.90 -2.76
CA TRP A 38 12.72 16.21 -3.91
C TRP A 38 11.75 16.17 -5.11
N PHE A 39 10.47 15.86 -4.86
CA PHE A 39 9.45 15.90 -5.90
C PHE A 39 9.20 17.33 -6.40
N GLY A 40 9.25 18.34 -5.52
CA GLY A 40 9.18 19.76 -5.90
C GLY A 40 10.30 20.17 -6.85
N ALA A 41 11.53 19.76 -6.57
CA ALA A 41 12.67 19.96 -7.47
C ALA A 41 12.44 19.25 -8.83
N TRP A 42 11.88 18.03 -8.81
CA TRP A 42 11.53 17.29 -10.02
C TRP A 42 10.48 18.01 -10.89
N VAL A 43 9.49 18.64 -10.25
CA VAL A 43 8.47 19.44 -10.93
C VAL A 43 9.07 20.74 -11.49
N ALA A 44 9.96 21.40 -10.75
CA ALA A 44 10.64 22.61 -11.22
C ALA A 44 11.48 22.33 -12.48
N LEU A 45 12.24 21.23 -12.50
CA LEU A 45 12.98 20.79 -13.68
C LEU A 45 12.05 20.46 -14.86
N GLY A 46 10.92 19.80 -14.59
CA GLY A 46 9.91 19.55 -15.61
C GLY A 46 9.31 20.84 -16.19
N ALA A 47 9.12 21.87 -15.35
CA ALA A 47 8.67 23.18 -15.81
C ALA A 47 9.73 23.88 -16.68
N MET A 48 11.02 23.74 -16.37
CA MET A 48 12.10 24.25 -17.22
C MET A 48 12.12 23.55 -18.59
N LEU A 49 11.91 22.23 -18.64
CA LEU A 49 11.75 21.51 -19.91
C LEU A 49 10.54 22.01 -20.70
N GLY A 50 9.41 22.24 -20.02
CA GLY A 50 8.21 22.83 -20.63
C GLY A 50 8.45 24.25 -21.18
N TYR A 51 9.19 25.08 -20.46
CA TYR A 51 9.64 26.38 -20.94
C TYR A 51 10.51 26.26 -22.20
N GLY A 52 11.40 25.25 -22.26
CA GLY A 52 12.20 24.94 -23.44
C GLY A 52 11.35 24.62 -24.67
N VAL A 53 10.28 23.84 -24.51
CA VAL A 53 9.32 23.56 -25.61
C VAL A 53 8.70 24.85 -26.17
N ILE A 54 8.36 25.80 -25.30
CA ILE A 54 7.70 27.05 -25.70
C ILE A 54 8.70 28.01 -26.36
N SER A 55 9.92 28.10 -25.81
CA SER A 55 10.89 29.14 -26.14
C SER A 55 11.76 28.83 -27.36
N PHE A 56 12.08 27.56 -27.61
CA PHE A 56 12.94 27.17 -28.74
C PHE A 56 12.10 26.69 -29.93
N PRO A 57 12.36 27.18 -31.16
CA PRO A 57 11.71 26.69 -32.37
C PRO A 57 12.48 25.52 -33.03
N GLY A 58 11.86 24.86 -34.02
CA GLY A 58 12.53 23.87 -34.86
C GLY A 58 12.82 22.53 -34.18
N SER A 59 13.98 21.94 -34.48
CA SER A 59 14.39 20.61 -33.98
C SER A 59 14.58 20.57 -32.47
N GLU A 60 15.00 21.67 -31.84
CA GLU A 60 15.15 21.78 -30.39
C GLU A 60 13.81 21.65 -29.66
N ARG A 61 12.73 22.22 -30.22
CA ARG A 61 11.36 22.03 -29.68
C ARG A 61 11.00 20.56 -29.59
N THR A 62 11.24 19.82 -30.67
CA THR A 62 10.92 18.39 -30.75
C THR A 62 11.70 17.59 -29.71
N PHE A 63 12.98 17.92 -29.50
CA PHE A 63 13.80 17.33 -28.44
C PHE A 63 13.20 17.57 -27.06
N TYR A 64 12.92 18.84 -26.69
CA TYR A 64 12.31 19.15 -25.40
C TYR A 64 10.95 18.49 -25.22
N PHE A 65 10.15 18.38 -26.28
CA PHE A 65 8.83 17.75 -26.22
C PHE A 65 8.92 16.25 -25.91
N ILE A 66 9.82 15.52 -26.58
CA ILE A 66 10.07 14.10 -26.31
C ILE A 66 10.60 13.91 -24.89
N CYS A 67 11.59 14.72 -24.48
CA CYS A 67 12.12 14.72 -23.13
C CYS A 67 11.03 14.98 -22.08
N LEU A 68 10.12 15.93 -22.34
CA LEU A 68 9.01 16.25 -21.45
C LEU A 68 8.02 15.09 -21.36
N GLY A 69 7.72 14.40 -22.45
CA GLY A 69 6.86 13.21 -22.44
C GLY A 69 7.44 12.10 -21.56
N PHE A 70 8.72 11.80 -21.72
CA PHE A 70 9.44 10.85 -20.86
C PHE A 70 9.47 11.33 -19.41
N TRP A 71 9.80 12.60 -19.16
CA TRP A 71 9.84 13.18 -17.82
C TRP A 71 8.48 13.12 -17.12
N ALA A 72 7.40 13.46 -17.82
CA ALA A 72 6.03 13.45 -17.32
C ALA A 72 5.59 12.04 -16.90
N PHE A 73 6.00 11.00 -17.62
CA PHE A 73 5.75 9.61 -17.23
C PHE A 73 6.35 9.29 -15.84
N PHE A 74 7.62 9.62 -15.62
CA PHE A 74 8.26 9.41 -14.32
C PHE A 74 7.71 10.33 -13.24
N ALA A 75 7.44 11.59 -13.57
CA ALA A 75 6.81 12.54 -12.66
C ALA A 75 5.44 12.06 -12.19
N TYR A 76 4.63 11.46 -13.08
CA TYR A 76 3.35 10.85 -12.71
C TYR A 76 3.54 9.66 -11.77
N ARG A 77 4.52 8.78 -12.01
CA ARG A 77 4.83 7.67 -11.09
C ARG A 77 5.27 8.17 -9.71
N ALA A 78 6.15 9.17 -9.66
CA ALA A 78 6.59 9.79 -8.42
C ALA A 78 5.43 10.49 -7.69
N TYR A 79 4.58 11.22 -8.42
CA TYR A 79 3.38 11.86 -7.89
C TYR A 79 2.45 10.85 -7.21
N ARG A 80 2.19 9.70 -7.85
CA ARG A 80 1.39 8.63 -7.24
C ARG A 80 1.98 8.14 -5.93
N ALA A 81 3.30 8.02 -5.83
CA ALA A 81 3.98 7.64 -4.60
C ALA A 81 3.83 8.71 -3.51
N VAL A 82 4.10 9.98 -3.82
CA VAL A 82 3.90 11.11 -2.88
C VAL A 82 2.47 11.17 -2.39
N ARG A 83 1.49 11.04 -3.30
CA ARG A 83 0.06 11.04 -2.96
C ARG A 83 -0.29 9.87 -2.03
N TRP A 84 0.22 8.68 -2.30
CA TRP A 84 0.02 7.51 -1.43
C TRP A 84 0.63 7.72 -0.04
N ARG A 85 1.80 8.36 0.08
CA ARG A 85 2.44 8.65 1.38
C ARG A 85 1.71 9.68 2.22
N ARG A 86 0.91 10.55 1.59
CA ARG A 86 0.14 11.59 2.28
C ARG A 86 -1.14 11.06 2.93
N SER A 87 -1.83 10.11 2.28
CA SER A 87 -3.16 9.70 2.73
C SER A 87 -3.53 8.25 2.43
N GLY A 88 -2.58 7.42 2.03
CA GLY A 88 -2.80 6.00 1.76
C GLY A 88 -3.17 5.23 3.02
N LEU A 89 -4.25 4.46 2.94
CA LEU A 89 -4.72 3.60 4.01
C LEU A 89 -5.00 2.22 3.41
N GLU A 90 -4.30 1.20 3.87
CA GLU A 90 -4.66 -0.18 3.54
C GLU A 90 -5.70 -0.65 4.55
N VAL A 91 -6.87 -1.06 4.07
CA VAL A 91 -7.94 -1.55 4.93
C VAL A 91 -8.17 -3.03 4.62
N ILE A 92 -8.00 -3.83 5.66
CA ILE A 92 -8.28 -5.26 5.69
C ILE A 92 -9.54 -5.45 6.52
N LEU A 93 -10.63 -5.89 5.90
CA LEU A 93 -11.88 -6.18 6.59
C LEU A 93 -12.19 -7.67 6.49
N LEU A 94 -12.37 -8.30 7.65
CA LEU A 94 -12.92 -9.64 7.78
C LEU A 94 -14.35 -9.53 8.30
N SER A 95 -15.31 -10.06 7.56
CA SER A 95 -16.71 -10.21 7.96
C SER A 95 -17.17 -11.66 7.72
N PRO A 96 -18.35 -12.05 8.23
CA PRO A 96 -18.98 -13.32 7.86
C PRO A 96 -19.18 -13.48 6.34
N ASP A 97 -19.38 -12.38 5.62
CA ASP A 97 -19.60 -12.36 4.17
C ASP A 97 -18.32 -12.63 3.37
N GLY A 98 -17.15 -12.36 3.94
CA GLY A 98 -15.90 -12.44 3.20
C GLY A 98 -14.71 -11.70 3.79
N LEU A 99 -13.60 -11.79 3.08
CA LEU A 99 -12.44 -10.91 3.22
C LEU A 99 -12.54 -9.80 2.19
N GLU A 100 -12.41 -8.55 2.62
CA GLU A 100 -12.22 -7.41 1.74
C GLU A 100 -10.84 -6.78 1.96
N LEU A 101 -10.10 -6.64 0.86
CA LEU A 101 -8.86 -5.87 0.82
C LEU A 101 -9.09 -4.61 -0.03
N ARG A 102 -8.85 -3.43 0.54
CA ARG A 102 -8.96 -2.16 -0.19
C ARG A 102 -7.81 -1.21 0.16
N ASN A 103 -7.50 -0.34 -0.80
CA ASN A 103 -6.50 0.72 -0.68
C ASN A 103 -7.18 2.08 -0.77
N ASP A 104 -7.47 2.65 0.39
CA ASP A 104 -8.15 3.93 0.54
C ASP A 104 -7.15 5.09 0.43
N HIS A 105 -7.65 6.25 -0.03
CA HIS A 105 -6.87 7.49 -0.11
C HIS A 105 -7.62 8.57 0.66
N GLY A 106 -7.25 8.77 1.93
CA GLY A 106 -7.96 9.65 2.85
C GLY A 106 -9.43 9.22 2.99
N ALA A 107 -10.36 10.13 2.71
CA ALA A 107 -11.79 9.86 2.77
C ALA A 107 -12.34 9.06 1.57
N LYS A 108 -11.55 8.90 0.49
CA LYS A 108 -12.01 8.20 -0.72
C LYS A 108 -11.70 6.70 -0.62
N ARG A 109 -12.77 5.89 -0.60
CA ARG A 109 -12.68 4.43 -0.64
C ARG A 109 -12.08 3.95 -1.97
N GLY A 110 -11.09 3.08 -1.87
CA GLY A 110 -10.51 2.37 -3.00
C GLY A 110 -11.41 1.25 -3.52
N ARG A 111 -10.99 0.62 -4.63
CA ARG A 111 -11.64 -0.58 -5.15
C ARG A 111 -11.38 -1.73 -4.17
N ALA A 112 -12.45 -2.31 -3.62
CA ALA A 112 -12.36 -3.46 -2.74
C ALA A 112 -12.26 -4.76 -3.55
N GLY A 113 -11.26 -5.59 -3.26
CA GLY A 113 -11.23 -6.98 -3.67
C GLY A 113 -11.94 -7.80 -2.60
N ALA A 114 -13.17 -8.25 -2.88
CA ALA A 114 -13.93 -9.13 -2.00
C ALA A 114 -13.64 -10.59 -2.36
N HIS A 115 -13.37 -11.40 -1.35
CA HIS A 115 -12.98 -12.80 -1.48
C HIS A 115 -13.74 -13.66 -0.46
N ALA A 116 -14.20 -14.84 -0.86
CA ALA A 116 -14.93 -15.74 0.04
C ALA A 116 -13.99 -16.35 1.08
N LEU A 117 -14.43 -16.42 2.35
CA LEU A 117 -13.61 -16.91 3.46
C LEU A 117 -13.04 -18.32 3.25
N LYS A 118 -13.79 -19.19 2.55
CA LYS A 118 -13.41 -20.58 2.26
C LYS A 118 -12.16 -20.68 1.37
N ASP A 119 -11.90 -19.66 0.56
CA ASP A 119 -10.79 -19.68 -0.40
C ASP A 119 -9.55 -18.97 0.13
N VAL A 120 -9.62 -18.41 1.34
CA VAL A 120 -8.54 -17.64 1.98
C VAL A 120 -7.71 -18.56 2.86
N GLU A 121 -6.45 -18.73 2.51
CA GLU A 121 -5.46 -19.42 3.33
C GLU A 121 -4.90 -18.51 4.44
N PRO A 122 -4.25 -19.08 5.48
CA PRO A 122 -3.57 -18.30 6.50
C PRO A 122 -2.50 -17.36 5.91
N ALA A 123 -2.46 -16.13 6.43
CA ALA A 123 -1.44 -15.14 6.10
C ALA A 123 -0.06 -15.60 6.58
N ARG A 124 0.94 -15.43 5.72
CA ARG A 124 2.36 -15.74 5.98
C ARG A 124 3.19 -14.46 5.91
N VAL A 125 4.27 -14.41 6.69
CA VAL A 125 5.23 -13.30 6.68
C VAL A 125 6.58 -13.89 6.28
N PRO A 126 6.95 -13.84 5.00
CA PRO A 126 8.27 -14.31 4.55
C PRO A 126 9.38 -13.55 5.28
N GLU A 127 10.48 -14.24 5.59
CA GLU A 127 11.65 -13.56 6.13
C GLU A 127 12.28 -12.66 5.05
N PRO A 128 12.77 -11.46 5.43
CA PRO A 128 13.43 -10.60 4.48
C PRO A 128 14.66 -11.29 3.90
N ASN A 129 14.84 -11.25 2.59
CA ASN A 129 16.06 -11.77 1.97
C ASN A 129 17.11 -10.64 1.94
N PRO A 130 18.12 -10.66 2.83
CA PRO A 130 19.12 -9.59 2.92
C PRO A 130 20.01 -9.49 1.67
N ARG A 131 20.04 -10.52 0.82
CA ARG A 131 20.78 -10.52 -0.45
C ARG A 131 19.96 -9.97 -1.63
N SER A 132 18.67 -9.71 -1.42
CA SER A 132 17.80 -9.15 -2.46
C SER A 132 17.94 -7.64 -2.52
N LEU A 133 18.71 -7.16 -3.49
CA LEU A 133 18.80 -5.73 -3.80
C LEU A 133 17.42 -5.16 -4.16
N LEU A 134 16.58 -5.94 -4.84
CA LEU A 134 15.20 -5.56 -5.18
C LEU A 134 14.36 -5.32 -3.92
N GLU A 135 14.44 -6.19 -2.93
CA GLU A 135 13.71 -6.03 -1.67
C GLU A 135 14.20 -4.79 -0.90
N SER A 136 15.51 -4.52 -0.92
CA SER A 136 16.08 -3.30 -0.34
C SER A 136 15.61 -2.02 -1.05
N MET A 137 15.40 -2.07 -2.38
CA MET A 137 14.84 -0.97 -3.15
C MET A 137 13.35 -0.75 -2.84
N GLU A 138 12.57 -1.80 -2.62
CA GLU A 138 11.15 -1.70 -2.27
C GLU A 138 10.88 -1.11 -0.88
N GLN A 139 11.86 -1.23 0.02
CA GLN A 139 11.82 -0.62 1.35
C GLN A 139 12.08 0.91 1.32
N GLN A 140 12.54 1.47 0.19
CA GLN A 140 12.82 2.89 0.10
C GLN A 140 11.51 3.70 0.23
N PHE A 141 11.62 4.87 0.87
CA PHE A 141 10.44 5.70 1.17
C PHE A 141 9.75 6.24 -0.10
N TRP A 142 10.48 6.33 -1.22
CA TRP A 142 9.96 6.75 -2.53
C TRP A 142 9.29 5.63 -3.34
N VAL A 143 9.34 4.38 -2.88
CA VAL A 143 8.67 3.23 -3.53
C VAL A 143 7.37 2.90 -2.79
N VAL A 144 6.27 2.70 -3.50
CA VAL A 144 5.03 2.15 -2.94
C VAL A 144 5.07 0.63 -3.16
N GLY A 145 5.51 -0.10 -2.15
CA GLY A 145 5.75 -1.55 -2.22
C GLY A 145 6.24 -2.09 -0.87
N GLY A 146 7.01 -3.18 -0.89
CA GLY A 146 7.54 -3.78 0.34
C GLY A 146 6.44 -4.36 1.22
N ASP A 147 5.45 -4.99 0.61
CA ASP A 147 4.43 -5.74 1.32
C ASP A 147 5.08 -6.90 2.08
N ARG A 148 4.77 -7.03 3.36
CA ARG A 148 5.39 -8.05 4.22
C ARG A 148 4.48 -9.23 4.50
N ILE A 149 3.19 -9.13 4.22
CA ILE A 149 2.22 -10.18 4.53
C ILE A 149 1.68 -10.74 3.23
N HIS A 150 1.90 -12.04 3.02
CA HIS A 150 1.45 -12.80 1.85
C HIS A 150 0.22 -13.62 2.22
N LEU A 151 -0.77 -13.59 1.33
CA LEU A 151 -2.05 -14.26 1.50
C LEU A 151 -2.38 -15.02 0.22
N SER A 152 -2.54 -16.34 0.31
CA SER A 152 -3.02 -17.15 -0.82
C SER A 152 -4.54 -17.13 -0.85
N ILE A 153 -5.11 -16.70 -1.97
CA ILE A 153 -6.56 -16.72 -2.22
C ILE A 153 -6.80 -17.40 -3.56
N GLN A 154 -7.50 -18.53 -3.57
CA GLN A 154 -7.75 -19.32 -4.80
C GLN A 154 -6.47 -19.60 -5.62
N GLY A 155 -5.35 -19.88 -4.93
CA GLY A 155 -4.06 -20.13 -5.58
C GLY A 155 -3.33 -18.88 -6.11
N LYS A 156 -3.89 -17.66 -5.92
CA LYS A 156 -3.24 -16.39 -6.25
C LYS A 156 -2.65 -15.75 -4.99
N THR A 157 -1.42 -15.25 -5.08
CA THR A 157 -0.78 -14.53 -3.98
C THR A 157 -1.23 -13.07 -3.97
N HIS A 158 -1.93 -12.68 -2.91
CA HIS A 158 -2.24 -11.31 -2.55
C HIS A 158 -1.30 -10.85 -1.45
N VAL A 159 -0.94 -9.57 -1.46
CA VAL A 159 0.03 -9.01 -0.52
C VAL A 159 -0.52 -7.74 0.15
N PHE A 160 -0.24 -7.57 1.44
CA PHE A 160 -0.63 -6.39 2.22
C PHE A 160 0.38 -6.09 3.34
N GLY A 161 0.22 -4.94 4.00
CA GLY A 161 1.09 -4.52 5.09
C GLY A 161 2.34 -3.81 4.58
N LYS A 162 2.15 -2.82 3.71
CA LYS A 162 3.24 -2.08 3.06
C LYS A 162 4.22 -1.49 4.08
N GLN A 163 5.46 -1.94 3.97
CA GLN A 163 6.61 -1.46 4.74
C GLN A 163 6.37 -1.48 6.26
N LEU A 164 5.56 -2.43 6.75
CA LEU A 164 5.48 -2.70 8.19
C LEU A 164 6.81 -3.24 8.68
N ALA A 165 7.21 -2.97 9.92
CA ALA A 165 8.36 -3.66 10.50
C ALA A 165 8.03 -5.16 10.64
N LEU A 166 9.05 -6.04 10.59
CA LEU A 166 8.85 -7.49 10.65
C LEU A 166 8.01 -7.93 11.87
N HIS A 167 8.29 -7.35 13.04
CA HIS A 167 7.54 -7.64 14.26
C HIS A 167 6.06 -7.19 14.18
N GLU A 168 5.77 -6.02 13.61
CA GLU A 168 4.39 -5.54 13.42
C GLU A 168 3.65 -6.42 12.41
N ALA A 169 4.31 -6.82 11.31
CA ALA A 169 3.76 -7.70 10.31
C ALA A 169 3.40 -9.08 10.90
N GLN A 170 4.29 -9.67 11.71
CA GLN A 170 4.05 -10.94 12.40
C GLN A 170 2.89 -10.84 13.39
N GLN A 171 2.80 -9.75 14.17
CA GLN A 171 1.69 -9.53 15.09
C GLN A 171 0.35 -9.38 14.35
N LEU A 172 0.34 -8.59 13.26
CA LEU A 172 -0.85 -8.41 12.43
C LEU A 172 -1.29 -9.73 11.79
N ALA A 173 -0.36 -10.51 11.22
CA ALA A 173 -0.64 -11.81 10.63
C ALA A 173 -1.18 -12.81 11.67
N LYS A 174 -0.64 -12.81 12.89
CA LYS A 174 -1.13 -13.66 14.00
C LYS A 174 -2.58 -13.31 14.35
N VAL A 175 -2.90 -12.03 14.53
CA VAL A 175 -4.27 -11.60 14.84
C VAL A 175 -5.22 -11.91 13.69
N PHE A 176 -4.80 -11.66 12.45
CA PHE A 176 -5.55 -11.97 11.24
C PHE A 176 -5.90 -13.48 11.18
N ASN A 177 -4.91 -14.36 11.33
CA ASN A 177 -5.11 -15.81 11.27
C ASN A 177 -6.03 -16.32 12.38
N GLN A 178 -5.91 -15.78 13.59
CA GLN A 178 -6.82 -16.11 14.69
C GLN A 178 -8.27 -15.74 14.39
N ARG A 179 -8.50 -14.60 13.72
CA ARG A 179 -9.85 -14.15 13.34
C ARG A 179 -10.40 -14.94 12.16
N LEU A 180 -9.58 -15.18 11.14
CA LEU A 180 -9.94 -16.00 9.98
C LEU A 180 -10.38 -17.41 10.42
N ALA A 181 -9.59 -18.07 11.27
CA ALA A 181 -9.92 -19.42 11.76
C ALA A 181 -11.23 -19.44 12.57
N LYS A 182 -11.51 -18.41 13.37
CA LYS A 182 -12.79 -18.29 14.10
C LYS A 182 -13.98 -18.15 13.15
N LEU A 183 -13.85 -17.30 12.13
CA LEU A 183 -14.91 -17.07 11.15
C LEU A 183 -15.14 -18.31 10.27
N GLN A 184 -14.07 -18.97 9.82
CA GLN A 184 -14.16 -20.21 9.05
C GLN A 184 -14.83 -21.33 9.87
N LYS A 185 -14.45 -21.52 11.14
CA LYS A 185 -15.12 -22.50 12.02
C LYS A 185 -16.60 -22.21 12.20
N LYS A 186 -16.98 -20.95 12.38
CA LYS A 186 -18.39 -20.53 12.50
C LYS A 186 -19.16 -20.73 11.20
N HIS A 187 -18.51 -20.55 10.05
CA HIS A 187 -19.10 -20.76 8.72
C HIS A 187 -19.22 -22.25 8.36
N SER A 188 -18.28 -23.10 8.80
CA SER A 188 -18.28 -24.55 8.59
C SER A 188 -19.15 -25.33 9.58
N ALA A 189 -19.72 -24.67 10.59
CA ALA A 189 -20.71 -25.23 11.50
C ALA A 189 -22.11 -24.73 11.08
N PRO A 190 -22.76 -25.34 10.06
CA PRO A 190 -24.15 -25.05 9.77
C PRO A 190 -25.04 -25.68 10.85
N GLY A 191 -25.80 -24.84 11.57
CA GLY A 191 -27.04 -25.19 12.28
C GLY A 191 -27.04 -26.37 13.26
N ASP A 192 -27.07 -26.04 14.56
CA ASP A 192 -28.07 -26.65 15.44
C ASP A 192 -29.35 -25.82 15.35
#